data_AF-A0A1H4T2P0-F1
#
_entry.id   AF-A0A1H4T2P0-F1
#
_cell.length_a   1.000
_cell.length_b   1.000
_cell.length_c   1.000
_cell.angle_alpha   90.00
_cell.angle_beta   90.00
_cell.angle_gamma   90.00
#
_symmetry.space_group_name_H-M   'P 1'
#
loop_
_entity.id
_entity.type
_entity.pdbx_description
1 polymer ?
#
loop_
_entity_poly.entity_id
_entity_poly.type
_entity_poly.pdbx_seq_one_letter_code
_entity_poly.pdbx_strand_id
1 'polypeptide(L)'
;MSNETPKSIERRRVLRGAAWATPVLAAAIGTPAAAASGGPVCPTCIQPGVLLGGATTSQSVVVGNTGALAFAGVFGMDSSNCNLNLFQPLYTSIVTSATLTMSDGSTHAGTGLGTATGTFGQIGALPGTWLFSGINFPSGTYVLNNNPVRPTRVTATVNVILVGLPSLLQITCPVTLTWDLNVFATGVITPAFLGGTGTLNYTGTATPVL
;
A
#
# COMPACT_ATOMS: atom_id res chain seq x y z
N MET A 1 38.08 40.38 -34.68
CA MET A 1 38.27 40.91 -33.32
C MET A 1 36.90 40.86 -32.66
N SER A 2 36.61 39.82 -31.84
CA SER A 2 36.79 39.80 -30.37
C SER A 2 35.90 40.85 -29.70
N ASN A 3 35.07 40.64 -28.67
CA ASN A 3 34.66 39.52 -27.82
C ASN A 3 33.48 40.07 -26.95
N GLU A 4 32.89 39.21 -26.10
CA GLU A 4 32.04 39.51 -24.92
C GLU A 4 30.49 39.47 -25.06
N THR A 5 29.94 38.33 -24.64
CA THR A 5 28.74 38.20 -23.76
C THR A 5 29.13 38.53 -22.31
N PRO A 6 28.24 38.89 -21.33
CA PRO A 6 27.08 38.06 -20.93
C PRO A 6 25.87 38.69 -20.17
N LYS A 7 24.85 37.83 -19.92
CA LYS A 7 23.77 37.84 -18.87
C LYS A 7 22.68 38.92 -19.00
N SER A 8 21.39 38.65 -18.76
CA SER A 8 20.78 37.82 -17.71
C SER A 8 19.38 37.31 -18.10
N ILE A 9 19.03 36.18 -17.49
CA ILE A 9 17.83 35.34 -17.65
C ILE A 9 16.60 36.00 -17.00
N GLU A 10 15.47 36.03 -17.70
CA GLU A 10 14.16 36.02 -17.04
C GLU A 10 13.27 34.92 -17.62
N ARG A 11 13.33 33.76 -16.97
CA ARG A 11 12.35 32.69 -17.07
C ARG A 11 11.13 33.10 -16.26
N ARG A 12 9.94 33.08 -16.85
CA ARG A 12 8.74 32.50 -16.21
C ARG A 12 7.55 32.34 -17.16
N ARG A 13 7.10 31.09 -17.19
CA ARG A 13 5.70 30.64 -17.32
C ARG A 13 5.00 30.98 -18.63
N VAL A 14 5.03 30.05 -19.58
CA VAL A 14 3.82 29.35 -20.07
C VAL A 14 4.26 27.99 -20.62
N LEU A 15 3.83 26.92 -19.97
CA LEU A 15 3.54 25.59 -20.54
C LEU A 15 3.26 24.62 -19.37
N ARG A 16 2.20 24.91 -18.60
CA ARG A 16 1.49 23.90 -17.82
C ARG A 16 0.29 23.51 -18.66
N GLY A 17 0.35 22.38 -19.35
CA GLY A 17 -0.81 21.93 -20.12
C GLY A 17 -0.72 20.61 -20.88
N ALA A 18 0.48 20.13 -21.27
CA ALA A 18 0.55 18.99 -22.20
C ALA A 18 1.60 17.91 -21.86
N ALA A 19 1.78 17.57 -20.58
CA ALA A 19 2.71 16.51 -20.16
C ALA A 19 2.04 15.26 -19.56
N TRP A 20 0.70 15.19 -19.51
CA TRP A 20 -0.03 14.10 -18.84
C TRP A 20 -0.60 13.03 -19.78
N ALA A 21 -0.21 13.00 -21.06
CA ALA A 21 -0.79 12.07 -22.03
C ALA A 21 0.20 11.08 -22.66
N THR A 22 1.44 10.99 -22.14
CA THR A 22 2.53 10.21 -22.76
C THR A 22 3.28 9.30 -21.79
N PRO A 23 2.58 8.48 -20.98
CA PRO A 23 3.13 7.15 -20.72
C PRO A 23 2.18 6.00 -21.08
N VAL A 24 0.90 6.27 -21.38
CA VAL A 24 -0.09 5.18 -21.52
C VAL A 24 0.04 4.41 -22.84
N LEU A 25 0.56 5.04 -23.91
CA LEU A 25 0.68 4.39 -25.23
C LEU A 25 2.01 3.64 -25.46
N ALA A 26 3.04 3.86 -24.63
CA ALA A 26 4.28 3.08 -24.70
C ALA A 26 4.20 1.75 -23.94
N ALA A 27 3.20 1.58 -23.06
CA ALA A 27 2.99 0.35 -22.29
C ALA A 27 2.29 -0.78 -23.09
N ALA A 28 1.71 -0.49 -24.25
CA ALA A 28 0.84 -1.43 -24.97
C ALA A 28 1.53 -2.27 -26.05
N ILE A 29 2.77 -1.94 -26.45
CA ILE A 29 3.51 -2.66 -27.50
C ILE A 29 4.72 -3.46 -27.00
N GLY A 30 5.06 -3.36 -25.71
CA GLY A 30 6.16 -4.13 -25.11
C GLY A 30 5.75 -5.51 -24.57
N THR A 31 4.45 -5.78 -24.42
CA THR A 31 3.94 -6.99 -23.76
C THR A 31 4.24 -8.31 -24.47
N PRO A 32 4.39 -8.42 -25.81
CA PRO A 32 4.81 -9.68 -26.43
C PRO A 32 6.33 -9.76 -26.65
N ALA A 33 7.06 -8.64 -26.70
CA ALA A 33 8.50 -8.65 -27.00
C ALA A 33 9.36 -9.04 -25.79
N ALA A 34 8.87 -8.87 -24.57
CA ALA A 34 9.52 -9.37 -23.36
C ALA A 34 9.33 -10.90 -23.14
N ALA A 35 8.43 -11.55 -23.89
CA ALA A 35 8.20 -12.99 -23.80
C ALA A 35 9.22 -13.84 -24.60
N ALA A 36 10.07 -13.22 -25.43
CA ALA A 36 10.95 -13.91 -26.36
C ALA A 36 12.47 -13.72 -26.10
N SER A 37 12.86 -13.01 -25.04
CA SER A 37 14.25 -12.98 -24.58
C SER A 37 14.29 -13.34 -23.11
N GLY A 38 15.19 -14.24 -22.70
CA GLY A 38 15.30 -14.82 -21.36
C GLY A 38 15.72 -13.82 -20.28
N GLY A 39 14.95 -12.73 -20.13
CA GLY A 39 15.07 -11.75 -19.07
C GLY A 39 14.66 -12.34 -17.71
N PRO A 40 15.05 -11.67 -16.61
CA PRO A 40 14.76 -12.15 -15.27
C PRO A 40 13.25 -12.33 -15.05
N VAL A 41 12.84 -13.52 -14.62
CA VAL A 41 11.44 -13.79 -14.23
C VAL A 41 11.17 -13.14 -12.87
N CYS A 42 9.93 -12.69 -12.65
CA CYS A 42 9.52 -12.14 -11.36
C CYS A 42 9.81 -13.12 -10.19
N PRO A 43 10.42 -12.65 -9.09
CA PRO A 43 10.72 -13.49 -7.95
C PRO A 43 9.43 -13.97 -7.28
N THR A 44 9.29 -15.28 -7.09
CA THR A 44 8.15 -15.92 -6.39
C THR A 44 8.34 -16.01 -4.87
N CYS A 45 9.51 -15.57 -4.37
CA CYS A 45 9.91 -15.59 -2.97
C CYS A 45 9.36 -14.42 -2.14
N ILE A 46 8.72 -13.43 -2.78
CA ILE A 46 8.16 -12.28 -2.08
C ILE A 46 6.85 -12.70 -1.41
N GLN A 47 6.79 -12.55 -0.09
CA GLN A 47 5.67 -12.99 0.74
C GLN A 47 5.16 -11.86 1.64
N PRO A 48 3.92 -11.94 2.14
CA PRO A 48 3.46 -11.02 3.16
C PRO A 48 4.33 -11.16 4.41
N GLY A 49 4.85 -10.04 4.90
CA GLY A 49 5.61 -9.96 6.14
C GLY A 49 4.85 -9.19 7.20
N VAL A 50 5.23 -9.38 8.47
CA VAL A 50 4.70 -8.56 9.57
C VAL A 50 5.85 -7.90 10.31
N LEU A 51 5.69 -6.61 10.59
CA LEU A 51 6.63 -5.86 11.41
C LEU A 51 6.27 -6.01 12.89
N LEU A 52 7.25 -5.81 13.78
CA LEU A 52 7.03 -5.75 15.22
C LEU A 52 6.25 -6.96 15.80
N GLY A 53 6.53 -8.16 15.29
CA GLY A 53 5.88 -9.39 15.75
C GLY A 53 4.39 -9.50 15.39
N GLY A 54 3.91 -8.71 14.44
CA GLY A 54 2.52 -8.71 14.01
C GLY A 54 1.59 -7.85 14.84
N ALA A 55 2.09 -7.09 15.83
CA ALA A 55 1.26 -6.14 16.55
C ALA A 55 0.68 -5.09 15.60
N THR A 56 -0.64 -4.88 15.64
CA THR A 56 -1.33 -3.91 14.81
C THR A 56 -2.25 -3.02 15.62
N THR A 57 -2.23 -1.73 15.28
CA THR A 57 -3.15 -0.73 15.82
C THR A 57 -3.74 0.06 14.67
N SER A 58 -5.05 0.29 14.72
CA SER A 58 -5.75 1.16 13.78
C SER A 58 -6.79 1.98 14.49
N GLN A 59 -7.12 3.13 13.91
CA GLN A 59 -8.09 4.05 14.48
C GLN A 59 -9.17 4.36 13.47
N SER A 60 -10.42 4.38 13.92
CA SER A 60 -11.53 4.90 13.15
C SER A 60 -12.14 6.16 13.75
N VAL A 61 -12.60 7.02 12.85
CA VAL A 61 -13.45 8.17 13.16
C VAL A 61 -14.78 7.91 12.46
N VAL A 62 -15.87 8.05 13.21
CA VAL A 62 -17.24 7.73 12.77
C VAL A 62 -18.11 8.97 12.90
N VAL A 63 -18.89 9.25 11.86
CA VAL A 63 -19.90 10.30 11.82
C VAL A 63 -21.14 9.76 11.10
N GLY A 64 -22.32 9.86 11.71
CA GLY A 64 -23.55 9.31 11.13
C GLY A 64 -23.49 7.79 10.95
N ASN A 65 -22.87 7.08 11.89
CA ASN A 65 -22.62 5.63 11.83
C ASN A 65 -21.76 5.18 10.64
N THR A 66 -21.22 6.10 9.84
CA THR A 66 -20.28 5.79 8.77
C THR A 66 -18.92 6.36 9.13
N GLY A 67 -17.87 5.56 8.97
CA GLY A 67 -16.53 5.98 9.39
C GLY A 67 -15.45 5.63 8.40
N ALA A 68 -14.25 6.07 8.74
CA ALA A 68 -13.02 5.69 8.07
C ALA A 68 -12.06 5.08 9.08
N LEU A 69 -11.38 3.99 8.69
CA LEU A 69 -10.40 3.25 9.46
C LEU A 69 -9.02 3.41 8.83
N ALA A 70 -8.04 3.83 9.62
CA ALA A 70 -6.67 4.05 9.16
C ALA A 70 -5.70 3.03 9.79
N PHE A 71 -4.89 2.39 8.95
CA PHE A 71 -3.74 1.58 9.37
C PHE A 71 -2.43 2.30 9.05
N ALA A 72 -1.54 2.42 10.03
CA ALA A 72 -0.24 3.04 9.85
C ALA A 72 0.88 2.02 10.09
N GLY A 73 1.64 1.69 9.03
CA GLY A 73 2.97 1.08 9.14
C GLY A 73 3.05 -0.34 9.74
N VAL A 74 1.98 -1.13 9.69
CA VAL A 74 1.93 -2.47 10.30
C VAL A 74 2.19 -3.62 9.32
N PHE A 75 1.98 -3.38 8.03
CA PHE A 75 2.13 -4.39 6.99
C PHE A 75 3.52 -4.34 6.38
N GLY A 76 4.15 -5.51 6.24
CA GLY A 76 5.49 -5.64 5.69
C GLY A 76 5.50 -6.54 4.46
N MET A 77 6.58 -6.47 3.71
CA MET A 77 6.86 -7.38 2.61
C MET A 77 8.13 -8.15 2.97
N ASP A 78 8.02 -9.47 3.05
CA ASP A 78 9.15 -10.36 3.31
C ASP A 78 9.80 -10.75 2.00
N SER A 79 11.10 -10.46 1.90
CA SER A 79 11.95 -10.81 0.77
C SER A 79 13.24 -11.50 1.22
N SER A 80 13.26 -12.02 2.45
CA SER A 80 14.41 -12.67 3.08
C SER A 80 14.85 -13.93 2.33
N ASN A 81 13.90 -14.66 1.75
CA ASN A 81 14.15 -15.89 0.99
C ASN A 81 14.47 -15.64 -0.49
N CYS A 82 14.65 -14.38 -0.90
CA CYS A 82 14.92 -14.05 -2.30
C CYS A 82 16.40 -14.14 -2.66
N ASN A 83 16.70 -14.80 -3.78
CA ASN A 83 18.05 -14.93 -4.30
C ASN A 83 18.53 -13.59 -4.89
N LEU A 84 19.57 -13.02 -4.27
CA LEU A 84 20.17 -11.72 -4.63
C LEU A 84 21.02 -11.77 -5.92
N ASN A 85 21.31 -12.94 -6.46
CA ASN A 85 22.31 -13.08 -7.53
C ASN A 85 21.83 -12.61 -8.91
N LEU A 86 20.52 -12.40 -9.08
CA LEU A 86 19.91 -12.03 -10.37
C LEU A 86 19.44 -10.57 -10.45
N PHE A 87 19.37 -9.88 -9.32
CA PHE A 87 18.83 -8.53 -9.21
C PHE A 87 19.73 -7.63 -8.36
N GLN A 88 19.65 -6.32 -8.59
CA GLN A 88 20.19 -5.39 -7.61
C GLN A 88 19.53 -5.60 -6.24
N PRO A 89 20.27 -5.40 -5.13
CA PRO A 89 19.74 -5.64 -3.79
C PRO A 89 18.60 -4.68 -3.43
N LEU A 90 18.49 -3.53 -4.11
CA LEU A 90 17.45 -2.53 -3.90
C LEU A 90 16.27 -2.75 -4.85
N TYR A 91 15.05 -2.71 -4.31
CA TYR A 91 13.82 -2.68 -5.09
C TYR A 91 12.95 -1.49 -4.69
N THR A 92 12.03 -1.10 -5.57
CA THR A 92 10.98 -0.12 -5.26
C THR A 92 9.64 -0.85 -5.17
N SER A 93 8.88 -0.65 -4.11
CA SER A 93 7.52 -1.17 -3.96
C SER A 93 6.51 -0.04 -4.11
N ILE A 94 5.50 -0.26 -4.96
CA ILE A 94 4.40 0.67 -5.19
C ILE A 94 3.11 -0.06 -4.82
N VAL A 95 2.45 0.37 -3.74
CA VAL A 95 1.15 -0.19 -3.38
C VAL A 95 0.11 0.41 -4.32
N THR A 96 -0.50 -0.42 -5.17
CA THR A 96 -1.45 0.03 -6.20
C THR A 96 -2.90 -0.13 -5.80
N SER A 97 -3.20 -1.11 -4.95
CA SER A 97 -4.50 -1.27 -4.31
C SER A 97 -4.32 -1.84 -2.90
N ALA A 98 -5.26 -1.50 -2.03
CA ALA A 98 -5.48 -2.20 -0.78
C ALA A 98 -6.98 -2.42 -0.60
N THR A 99 -7.36 -3.55 -0.04
CA THR A 99 -8.73 -3.93 0.24
C THR A 99 -8.81 -4.42 1.67
N LEU A 100 -9.76 -3.88 2.42
CA LEU A 100 -10.06 -4.28 3.78
C LEU A 100 -11.36 -5.07 3.79
N THR A 101 -11.36 -6.23 4.42
CA THR A 101 -12.55 -7.02 4.73
C THR A 101 -12.89 -6.89 6.21
N MET A 102 -14.17 -6.66 6.49
CA MET A 102 -14.73 -6.54 7.83
C MET A 102 -15.41 -7.85 8.27
N SER A 103 -15.72 -7.97 9.56
CA SER A 103 -16.37 -9.14 10.15
C SER A 103 -17.80 -9.39 9.69
N ASP A 104 -18.45 -8.35 9.17
CA ASP A 104 -19.77 -8.43 8.53
C ASP A 104 -19.71 -8.87 7.06
N GLY A 105 -18.51 -9.14 6.54
CA GLY A 105 -18.27 -9.53 5.15
C GLY A 105 -18.17 -8.36 4.17
N SER A 106 -18.36 -7.12 4.62
CA SER A 106 -18.18 -5.94 3.77
C SER A 106 -16.71 -5.75 3.38
N THR A 107 -16.48 -5.26 2.17
CA THR A 107 -15.14 -4.96 1.66
C THR A 107 -15.02 -3.50 1.27
N HIS A 108 -13.87 -2.90 1.57
CA HIS A 108 -13.62 -1.48 1.39
C HIS A 108 -12.28 -1.27 0.71
N ALA A 109 -12.25 -0.43 -0.33
CA ALA A 109 -11.02 -0.07 -1.00
C ALA A 109 -10.23 0.97 -0.17
N GLY A 110 -8.93 0.77 -0.09
CA GLY A 110 -8.00 1.61 0.62
C GLY A 110 -7.48 2.77 -0.24
N THR A 111 -7.27 3.90 0.40
CA THR A 111 -6.57 5.07 -0.13
C THR A 111 -5.32 5.36 0.71
N GLY A 112 -4.53 6.38 0.35
CA GLY A 112 -3.28 6.69 1.06
C GLY A 112 -2.17 5.66 0.81
N LEU A 113 -2.24 4.98 -0.34
CA LEU A 113 -1.24 4.03 -0.81
C LEU A 113 0.04 4.78 -1.18
N GLY A 114 1.19 4.17 -0.90
CA GLY A 114 2.48 4.82 -1.05
C GLY A 114 3.47 4.06 -1.92
N THR A 115 4.64 4.68 -2.04
CA THR A 115 5.83 4.08 -2.63
C THR A 115 6.94 4.00 -1.59
N ALA A 116 7.67 2.89 -1.58
CA ALA A 116 8.80 2.66 -0.72
C ALA A 116 9.94 2.05 -1.52
N THR A 117 11.10 2.08 -0.91
CA THR A 117 12.24 1.28 -1.33
C THR A 117 12.54 0.25 -0.27
N GLY A 118 12.81 -0.97 -0.67
CA GLY A 118 13.21 -2.04 0.22
C GLY A 118 14.48 -2.72 -0.28
N THR A 119 15.14 -3.44 0.62
CA THR A 119 16.33 -4.22 0.28
C THR A 119 15.98 -5.69 0.37
N PHE A 120 16.33 -6.47 -0.64
CA PHE A 120 16.18 -7.92 -0.62
C PHE A 120 17.00 -8.55 0.51
N GLY A 121 16.57 -9.72 0.98
CA GLY A 121 17.18 -10.37 2.14
C GLY A 121 16.66 -9.83 3.48
N GLN A 122 15.66 -8.94 3.46
CA GLN A 122 15.05 -8.34 4.65
C GLN A 122 13.52 -8.29 4.54
N ILE A 123 12.88 -8.06 5.68
CA ILE A 123 11.46 -7.68 5.76
C ILE A 123 11.39 -6.16 5.69
N GLY A 124 10.79 -5.63 4.64
CA GLY A 124 10.57 -4.20 4.44
C GLY A 124 9.18 -3.76 4.89
N ALA A 125 9.04 -2.53 5.38
CA ALA A 125 7.73 -1.95 5.65
C ALA A 125 7.04 -1.54 4.36
N LEU A 126 5.74 -1.83 4.22
CA LEU A 126 4.96 -1.24 3.15
C LEU A 126 4.65 0.23 3.47
N PRO A 127 4.77 1.12 2.48
CA PRO A 127 4.58 2.54 2.65
C PRO A 127 3.10 2.91 2.79
N GLY A 128 2.89 4.04 3.45
CA GLY A 128 1.62 4.76 3.44
C GLY A 128 0.79 4.57 4.71
N THR A 129 -0.32 5.28 4.73
CA THR A 129 -1.36 5.15 5.74
C THR A 129 -2.60 4.70 5.00
N TRP A 130 -2.93 3.42 5.14
CA TRP A 130 -4.03 2.85 4.38
C TRP A 130 -5.34 3.23 5.04
N LEU A 131 -6.09 4.08 4.36
CA LEU A 131 -7.36 4.62 4.84
C LEU A 131 -8.52 3.96 4.10
N PHE A 132 -9.40 3.32 4.85
CA PHE A 132 -10.59 2.63 4.36
C PHE A 132 -11.83 3.38 4.84
N SER A 133 -12.60 3.98 3.94
CA SER A 133 -13.77 4.81 4.25
C SER A 133 -15.09 4.14 3.86
N GLY A 134 -16.21 4.63 4.39
CA GLY A 134 -17.53 4.12 4.05
C GLY A 134 -17.93 2.89 4.87
N ILE A 135 -17.24 2.66 5.98
CA ILE A 135 -17.50 1.53 6.86
C ILE A 135 -18.68 1.87 7.78
N ASN A 136 -19.69 1.02 7.83
CA ASN A 136 -20.80 1.16 8.76
C ASN A 136 -20.39 0.64 10.14
N PHE A 137 -20.47 1.51 11.15
CA PHE A 137 -20.22 1.16 12.54
C PHE A 137 -21.51 1.34 13.35
N PRO A 138 -22.11 0.24 13.85
CA PRO A 138 -23.28 0.28 14.72
C PRO A 138 -23.05 1.14 15.96
N SER A 139 -24.11 1.84 16.40
CA SER A 139 -24.08 2.64 17.62
C SER A 139 -23.86 1.74 18.85
N GLY A 140 -23.13 2.25 19.84
CA GLY A 140 -22.91 1.55 21.10
C GLY A 140 -21.47 1.60 21.58
N THR A 141 -21.22 0.84 22.64
CA THR A 141 -19.90 0.74 23.28
C THR A 141 -19.16 -0.47 22.75
N TYR A 142 -17.96 -0.23 22.25
CA TYR A 142 -17.03 -1.23 21.74
C TYR A 142 -16.03 -1.54 22.84
N VAL A 143 -15.96 -2.82 23.21
CA VAL A 143 -15.04 -3.35 24.22
C VAL A 143 -14.54 -4.72 23.76
N LEU A 144 -13.50 -5.24 24.41
CA LEU A 144 -12.84 -6.50 24.03
C LEU A 144 -13.81 -7.65 23.68
N ASN A 145 -14.88 -7.80 24.47
CA ASN A 145 -15.84 -8.90 24.32
C ASN A 145 -17.08 -8.55 23.49
N ASN A 146 -17.22 -7.30 23.04
CA ASN A 146 -18.36 -6.84 22.25
C ASN A 146 -17.87 -5.91 21.13
N ASN A 147 -17.65 -6.51 19.96
CA ASN A 147 -17.13 -5.82 18.79
C ASN A 147 -17.96 -6.23 17.55
N PRO A 148 -19.12 -5.57 17.33
CA PRO A 148 -20.07 -6.00 16.31
C PRO A 148 -19.49 -5.92 14.89
N VAL A 149 -18.63 -4.93 14.62
CA VAL A 149 -17.96 -4.75 13.33
C VAL A 149 -16.47 -4.49 13.56
N ARG A 150 -15.62 -5.35 13.00
CA ARG A 150 -14.16 -5.27 13.12
C ARG A 150 -13.45 -5.69 11.83
N PRO A 151 -12.25 -5.17 11.56
CA PRO A 151 -11.47 -5.61 10.41
C PRO A 151 -10.95 -7.03 10.65
N THR A 152 -11.00 -7.88 9.61
CA THR A 152 -10.64 -9.30 9.69
C THR A 152 -9.57 -9.71 8.69
N ARG A 153 -9.45 -8.99 7.57
CA ARG A 153 -8.44 -9.28 6.55
C ARG A 153 -8.08 -8.03 5.78
N VAL A 154 -6.80 -7.88 5.46
CA VAL A 154 -6.31 -6.84 4.54
C VAL A 154 -5.53 -7.51 3.43
N THR A 155 -5.81 -7.11 2.19
CA THR A 155 -5.09 -7.55 1.00
C THR A 155 -4.57 -6.34 0.25
N ALA A 156 -3.30 -6.34 -0.12
CA ALA A 156 -2.69 -5.28 -0.92
C ALA A 156 -2.06 -5.84 -2.18
N THR A 157 -2.24 -5.14 -3.30
CA THR A 157 -1.47 -5.39 -4.52
C THR A 157 -0.31 -4.40 -4.57
N VAL A 158 0.90 -4.95 -4.73
CA VAL A 158 2.14 -4.20 -4.72
C VAL A 158 2.89 -4.49 -6.01
N ASN A 159 3.19 -3.44 -6.77
CA ASN A 159 4.09 -3.51 -7.90
C ASN A 159 5.51 -3.35 -7.39
N VAL A 160 6.29 -4.44 -7.45
CA VAL A 160 7.70 -4.44 -7.08
C VAL A 160 8.51 -4.22 -8.34
N ILE A 161 9.23 -3.11 -8.38
CA ILE A 161 10.09 -2.71 -9.47
C ILE A 161 11.52 -3.13 -9.14
N LEU A 162 12.06 -3.97 -10.00
CA LEU A 162 13.34 -4.65 -9.85
C LEU A 162 14.27 -4.25 -10.99
N VAL A 163 15.57 -4.16 -10.71
CA VAL A 163 16.59 -3.96 -11.74
C VAL A 163 17.40 -5.25 -11.85
N GLY A 164 17.24 -5.95 -12.98
CA GLY A 164 17.96 -7.20 -13.26
C GLY A 164 19.42 -6.96 -13.64
N LEU A 165 20.33 -7.81 -13.17
CA LEU A 165 21.74 -7.80 -13.58
C LEU A 165 21.99 -8.91 -14.62
N PRO A 166 22.93 -8.73 -15.58
CA PRO A 166 23.80 -7.57 -15.82
C PRO A 166 23.19 -6.51 -16.75
N SER A 167 22.03 -6.78 -17.35
CA SER A 167 21.42 -5.96 -18.41
C SER A 167 20.78 -4.66 -17.91
N LEU A 168 20.70 -4.45 -16.59
CA LEU A 168 20.07 -3.31 -15.92
C LEU A 168 18.62 -3.07 -16.38
N LEU A 169 17.96 -4.11 -16.89
CA LEU A 169 16.58 -4.03 -17.32
C LEU A 169 15.67 -3.94 -16.11
N GLN A 170 14.76 -2.97 -16.15
CA GLN A 170 13.76 -2.77 -15.12
C GLN A 170 12.54 -3.65 -15.39
N ILE A 171 12.11 -4.41 -14.39
CA ILE A 171 10.96 -5.31 -14.45
C ILE A 171 9.99 -4.93 -13.35
N THR A 172 8.70 -4.87 -13.67
CA THR A 172 7.65 -4.62 -12.70
C THR A 172 6.88 -5.90 -12.44
N CYS A 173 6.89 -6.34 -11.18
CA CYS A 173 6.29 -7.58 -10.73
C CYS A 173 5.11 -7.28 -9.81
N PRO A 174 3.86 -7.52 -10.25
CA PRO A 174 2.71 -7.40 -9.37
C PRO A 174 2.70 -8.57 -8.38
N VAL A 175 2.64 -8.26 -7.08
CA VAL A 175 2.53 -9.22 -6.00
C VAL A 175 1.31 -8.89 -5.16
N THR A 176 0.52 -9.91 -4.82
CA THR A 176 -0.62 -9.76 -3.92
C THR A 176 -0.23 -10.28 -2.54
N LEU A 177 -0.32 -9.43 -1.54
CA LEU A 177 0.06 -9.71 -0.16
C LEU A 177 -1.19 -9.65 0.70
N THR A 178 -1.42 -10.67 1.53
CA THR A 178 -2.62 -10.77 2.38
C THR A 178 -2.25 -11.03 3.83
N TRP A 179 -2.97 -10.38 4.74
CA TRP A 179 -2.85 -10.57 6.18
C TRP A 179 -4.22 -10.78 6.79
N ASP A 180 -4.32 -11.80 7.64
CA ASP A 180 -5.46 -11.99 8.54
C ASP A 180 -5.27 -11.13 9.78
N LEU A 181 -6.37 -10.52 10.25
CA LEU A 181 -6.40 -9.62 11.38
C LEU A 181 -7.20 -10.23 12.52
N ASN A 182 -6.59 -10.29 13.70
CA ASN A 182 -7.27 -10.61 14.95
C ASN A 182 -7.21 -9.38 15.86
N VAL A 183 -8.22 -8.52 15.77
CA VAL A 183 -8.26 -7.26 16.50
C VAL A 183 -9.51 -7.10 17.36
N PHE A 184 -9.37 -6.27 18.38
CA PHE A 184 -10.45 -5.86 19.28
C PHE A 184 -10.54 -4.34 19.29
N ALA A 185 -11.77 -3.82 19.35
CA ALA A 185 -12.05 -2.40 19.36
C ALA A 185 -12.29 -1.92 20.79
N THR A 186 -11.91 -0.67 21.03
CA THR A 186 -12.31 0.10 22.21
C THR A 186 -12.81 1.47 21.78
N GLY A 187 -13.96 1.89 22.27
CA GLY A 187 -14.53 3.18 21.92
C GLY A 187 -16.04 3.24 22.08
N VAL A 188 -16.62 4.39 21.77
CA VAL A 188 -18.06 4.61 21.85
C VAL A 188 -18.51 5.33 20.59
N ILE A 189 -19.62 4.87 20.03
CA ILE A 189 -20.36 5.56 18.98
C ILE A 189 -21.70 5.98 19.56
N THR A 190 -21.96 7.28 19.56
CA THR A 190 -23.23 7.82 20.07
C THR A 190 -24.40 7.23 19.28
N PRO A 191 -25.59 7.12 19.89
CA PRO A 191 -26.79 6.72 19.16
C PRO A 191 -27.01 7.53 17.87
N ALA A 192 -27.59 6.90 16.85
CA ALA A 192 -27.85 7.54 15.56
C ALA A 192 -28.65 8.86 15.67
N PHE A 193 -29.61 8.93 16.60
CA PHE A 193 -30.39 10.15 16.85
C PHE A 193 -29.57 11.30 17.48
N LEU A 194 -28.38 11.00 18.03
CA LEU A 194 -27.38 11.97 18.51
C LEU A 194 -26.22 12.14 17.50
N GLY A 195 -26.44 11.76 16.24
CA GLY A 195 -25.47 11.96 15.16
C GLY A 195 -24.54 10.78 14.87
N GLY A 196 -24.62 9.67 15.61
CA GLY A 196 -23.86 8.46 15.26
C GLY A 196 -22.34 8.68 15.24
N THR A 197 -21.83 9.54 16.13
CA THR A 197 -20.45 10.02 16.12
C THR A 197 -19.60 9.29 17.14
N GLY A 198 -18.34 9.03 16.82
CA GLY A 198 -17.43 8.40 17.76
C GLY A 198 -16.06 8.12 17.19
N THR A 199 -15.22 7.51 18.03
CA THR A 199 -13.91 7.01 17.63
C THR A 199 -13.74 5.59 18.14
N LEU A 200 -13.20 4.70 17.33
CA LEU A 200 -12.81 3.35 17.75
C LEU A 200 -11.31 3.18 17.59
N ASN A 201 -10.66 2.60 18.59
CA ASN A 201 -9.27 2.19 18.51
C ASN A 201 -9.23 0.66 18.47
N TYR A 202 -8.67 0.11 17.41
CA TYR A 202 -8.45 -1.30 17.22
C TYR A 202 -7.02 -1.66 17.62
N THR A 203 -6.88 -2.73 18.38
CA THR A 203 -5.59 -3.30 18.77
C THR A 203 -5.63 -4.80 18.63
N GLY A 204 -4.56 -5.41 18.15
CA GLY A 204 -4.46 -6.86 18.05
C GLY A 204 -3.26 -7.30 17.23
N THR A 205 -3.43 -8.38 16.46
CA THR A 205 -2.37 -8.94 15.62
C THR A 205 -2.77 -9.04 14.16
N ALA A 206 -1.77 -8.92 13.29
CA ALA A 206 -1.81 -9.28 11.88
C ALA A 206 -0.95 -10.52 11.67
N THR A 207 -1.43 -11.47 10.86
CA THR A 207 -0.72 -12.69 10.50
C THR A 207 -0.65 -12.83 8.99
N PRO A 208 0.52 -13.08 8.39
CA PRO A 208 0.64 -13.32 6.97
C PRO A 208 -0.19 -14.52 6.51
N VAL A 209 -0.81 -14.41 5.34
CA VAL A 209 -1.44 -15.54 4.64
C VAL A 209 -0.49 -15.98 3.54
N LEU A 210 0.03 -17.21 3.65
CA LEU A 210 0.99 -17.81 2.73
C LEU A 210 0.30 -18.49 1.55
#